data_AF-A0A2D6YN25-F1
#
_entry.id   AF-A0A2D6YN25-F1
#
_cell.length_a   1.000
_cell.length_b   1.000
_cell.length_c   1.000
_cell.angle_alpha   90.00
_cell.angle_beta   90.00
_cell.angle_gamma   90.00
#
_symmetry.space_group_name_H-M   'P 1'
#
loop_
_entity.id
_entity.type
_entity.pdbx_description
1 polymer ?
#
loop_
_entity_poly.entity_id
_entity_poly.type
_entity_poly.pdbx_seq_one_letter_code
_entity_poly.pdbx_strand_id
1 'polypeptide(L)'
;GNLKTVISKYVVGCDGARSLTRELMNVSMESLGFKQTWIVIDMIMNLQERSLPDRTIQYCNLERPMTYCRNVGRRRRWEFAVLPGENPQDFLLPQAIWSYLERWISPTEANLERQAVYTFKSEVAETWRKGRLLLAGDSAHLMPPFMGQGMCAGIRDVSNLAWKLSFCVWNGHSEELLESYQSERYSNVIEYIKTSNYMGDFVNTLGSFKVSNTVFKKKDGTAEMKSIEPKLGFGLGDLQDPLRGKKFPNINLVDGSSFDQYFAVRPIILTNISIEKSEADFGNSVIFTKEKSDLDSILKKYAVNALLIRPDRYIMASLPINRSDDEKLFSDKEYDLLKFINANKSFLA
;
A
#
# COMPACT_ATOMS: atom_id res chain seq x y z
N GLY A 1 13.23 -9.01 32.55
CA GLY A 1 13.99 -8.83 31.29
C GLY A 1 15.00 -7.73 31.47
N ASN A 2 16.14 -7.80 30.79
CA ASN A 2 17.19 -6.77 30.87
C ASN A 2 16.90 -5.65 29.87
N LEU A 3 16.92 -4.40 30.34
CA LEU A 3 16.86 -3.23 29.46
C LEU A 3 18.19 -3.08 28.73
N LYS A 4 18.13 -2.76 27.43
CA LYS A 4 19.29 -2.46 26.59
C LYS A 4 19.06 -1.15 25.85
N THR A 5 20.13 -0.39 25.70
CA THR A 5 20.14 0.85 24.91
C THR A 5 20.81 0.58 23.57
N VAL A 6 20.18 1.04 22.48
CA VAL A 6 20.72 0.96 21.12
C VAL A 6 20.82 2.38 20.56
N ILE A 7 21.95 2.70 19.94
CA ILE A 7 22.19 4.00 19.28
C ILE A 7 22.12 3.77 17.78
N SER A 8 21.28 4.55 17.09
CA SER A 8 21.12 4.49 15.63
C SER A 8 21.07 5.89 15.01
N LYS A 9 21.33 5.99 13.71
CA LYS A 9 21.20 7.27 12.97
C LYS A 9 19.73 7.68 12.74
N TYR A 10 18.82 6.71 12.74
CA TYR A 10 17.39 6.87 12.48
C TYR A 10 16.59 5.80 13.24
N VAL A 11 15.33 6.11 13.56
CA VAL A 11 14.35 5.17 14.11
C VAL A 11 13.06 5.29 13.30
N VAL A 12 12.53 4.13 12.87
CA VAL A 12 11.25 4.06 12.14
C VAL A 12 10.26 3.27 12.99
N GLY A 13 9.18 3.92 13.41
CA GLY A 13 8.08 3.31 14.13
C GLY A 13 7.18 2.55 13.18
N CYS A 14 7.33 1.23 13.15
CA CYS A 14 6.40 0.28 12.50
C CYS A 14 5.60 -0.49 13.57
N ASP A 15 5.25 0.19 14.65
CA ASP A 15 4.77 -0.33 15.94
C ASP A 15 3.24 -0.28 16.11
N GLY A 16 2.52 -0.19 14.99
CA GLY A 16 1.08 -0.40 14.93
C GLY A 16 0.23 0.80 15.39
N ALA A 17 -1.09 0.57 15.47
CA ALA A 17 -2.08 1.61 15.77
C ALA A 17 -1.84 2.33 17.11
N ARG A 18 -1.23 1.66 18.10
CA ARG A 18 -0.86 2.21 19.42
C ARG A 18 0.64 2.52 19.48
N SER A 19 1.15 3.14 18.43
CA SER A 19 2.58 3.45 18.25
C SER A 19 3.16 4.25 19.42
N LEU A 20 4.14 3.65 20.09
CA LEU A 20 5.00 4.32 21.06
C LEU A 20 5.85 5.39 20.37
N THR A 21 6.32 5.11 19.16
CA THR A 21 7.13 6.05 18.38
C THR A 21 6.36 7.34 18.10
N ARG A 22 5.09 7.23 17.68
CA ARG A 22 4.21 8.39 17.46
C ARG A 22 3.94 9.15 18.75
N GLU A 23 3.71 8.45 19.87
CA GLU A 23 3.56 9.06 21.19
C GLU A 23 4.80 9.85 21.59
N LEU A 24 6.00 9.27 21.45
CA LEU A 24 7.28 9.93 21.72
C LEU A 24 7.54 11.13 20.79
N MET A 25 7.03 11.09 19.57
CA MET A 25 7.07 12.22 18.63
C MET A 25 6.10 13.36 19.03
N ASN A 26 5.14 13.08 19.93
CA ASN A 26 4.02 13.94 20.28
C ASN A 26 3.21 14.36 19.05
N VAL A 27 2.79 13.36 18.25
CA VAL A 27 2.02 13.57 17.01
C VAL A 27 0.60 13.04 17.18
N SER A 28 -0.37 13.91 16.88
CA SER A 28 -1.79 13.57 16.82
C SER A 28 -2.15 12.81 15.55
N MET A 29 -3.26 12.07 15.65
CA MET A 29 -3.93 11.44 14.52
C MET A 29 -5.18 12.24 14.18
N GLU A 30 -5.29 12.69 12.94
CA GLU A 30 -6.48 13.31 12.38
C GLU A 30 -7.50 12.22 12.00
N SER A 31 -8.75 12.34 12.45
CA SER A 31 -9.81 11.41 12.06
C SER A 31 -10.41 11.77 10.70
N LEU A 32 -10.61 10.74 9.87
CA LEU A 32 -11.22 10.86 8.55
C LEU A 32 -12.69 10.38 8.54
N GLY A 33 -13.31 10.31 9.72
CA GLY A 33 -14.76 10.15 9.88
C GLY A 33 -15.30 8.72 9.93
N PHE A 34 -14.45 7.68 9.86
CA PHE A 34 -14.90 6.29 9.98
C PHE A 34 -14.49 5.70 11.33
N LYS A 35 -15.46 5.13 12.06
CA LYS A 35 -15.23 4.35 13.27
C LYS A 35 -16.32 3.30 13.43
N GLN A 36 -15.95 2.03 13.46
CA GLN A 36 -16.89 0.92 13.71
C GLN A 36 -16.24 -0.18 14.53
N THR A 37 -17.02 -0.77 15.43
CA THR A 37 -16.57 -1.92 16.22
C THR A 37 -17.17 -3.19 15.66
N TRP A 38 -16.35 -4.21 15.52
CA TRP A 38 -16.72 -5.51 14.96
C TRP A 38 -16.22 -6.62 15.89
N ILE A 39 -17.01 -7.69 15.98
CA ILE A 39 -16.60 -8.94 16.62
C ILE A 39 -16.03 -9.84 15.53
N VAL A 40 -14.86 -10.41 15.80
CA VAL A 40 -14.20 -11.37 14.91
C VAL A 40 -14.09 -12.69 15.64
N ILE A 41 -14.58 -13.75 14.99
CA ILE A 41 -14.59 -15.11 15.51
C ILE A 41 -13.92 -16.02 14.49
N ASP A 42 -12.76 -16.56 14.85
CA ASP A 42 -12.03 -17.56 14.07
C ASP A 42 -12.30 -18.96 14.64
N MET A 43 -12.65 -19.89 13.77
CA MET A 43 -12.96 -21.28 14.09
C MET A 43 -12.14 -22.23 13.22
N ILE A 44 -11.80 -23.40 13.76
CA ILE A 44 -11.29 -24.54 13.00
C ILE A 44 -12.40 -25.59 12.87
N MET A 45 -12.86 -25.81 11.64
CA MET A 45 -13.91 -26.79 11.33
C MET A 45 -13.42 -28.21 11.60
N ASN A 46 -14.28 -29.05 12.17
CA ASN A 46 -14.07 -30.50 12.27
C ASN A 46 -14.17 -31.14 10.86
N LEU A 47 -13.67 -32.37 10.69
CA LEU A 47 -13.64 -33.06 9.39
C LEU A 47 -15.04 -33.45 8.84
N GLN A 48 -16.13 -32.99 9.47
CA GLN A 48 -17.48 -33.22 8.99
C GLN A 48 -17.86 -32.18 7.94
N GLU A 49 -18.26 -32.68 6.76
CA GLU A 49 -18.68 -31.85 5.63
C GLU A 49 -20.06 -31.24 5.89
N ARG A 50 -20.06 -29.98 6.36
CA ARG A 50 -21.21 -29.09 6.18
C ARG A 50 -20.98 -28.23 4.94
N SER A 51 -22.05 -27.96 4.19
CA SER A 51 -22.04 -27.08 3.02
C SER A 51 -21.95 -25.61 3.44
N LEU A 52 -20.80 -25.22 4.01
CA LEU A 52 -20.45 -23.81 4.11
C LEU A 52 -19.98 -23.31 2.74
N PRO A 53 -20.20 -22.04 2.40
CA PRO A 53 -19.71 -21.50 1.14
C PRO A 53 -18.19 -21.65 1.00
N ASP A 54 -17.77 -21.98 -0.22
CA ASP A 54 -16.37 -22.13 -0.64
C ASP A 54 -15.67 -20.80 -0.99
N ARG A 55 -16.31 -19.69 -0.62
CA ARG A 55 -15.88 -18.31 -0.90
C ARG A 55 -16.17 -17.40 0.29
N THR A 56 -15.45 -16.29 0.37
CA THR A 56 -15.77 -15.21 1.31
C THR A 56 -17.04 -14.49 0.85
N ILE A 57 -17.93 -14.19 1.79
CA ILE A 57 -19.21 -13.53 1.53
C ILE A 57 -19.32 -12.31 2.45
N GLN A 58 -19.56 -11.15 1.86
CA GLN A 58 -19.99 -9.95 2.57
C GLN A 58 -21.52 -9.91 2.58
N TYR A 59 -22.11 -10.00 3.76
CA TYR A 59 -23.54 -9.85 3.97
C TYR A 59 -23.86 -8.38 4.28
N CYS A 60 -24.43 -7.68 3.31
CA CYS A 60 -24.98 -6.33 3.50
C CYS A 60 -26.37 -6.44 4.18
N ASN A 61 -26.37 -6.84 5.45
CA ASN A 61 -27.59 -6.96 6.25
C ASN A 61 -27.84 -5.66 7.01
N LEU A 62 -29.05 -5.13 6.84
CA LEU A 62 -29.61 -3.99 7.55
C LEU A 62 -29.51 -4.02 9.07
N GLU A 63 -29.83 -5.18 9.64
CA GLU A 63 -29.90 -5.34 11.09
C GLU A 63 -28.50 -5.46 11.66
N ARG A 64 -27.60 -6.15 10.94
CA ARG A 64 -26.21 -6.32 11.35
C ARG A 64 -25.32 -6.72 10.16
N PRO A 65 -24.54 -5.79 9.61
CA PRO A 65 -23.53 -6.06 8.61
C PRO A 65 -22.54 -7.11 9.08
N MET A 66 -22.15 -8.01 8.18
CA MET A 66 -21.36 -9.18 8.56
C MET A 66 -20.58 -9.76 7.38
N THR A 67 -19.47 -10.42 7.69
CA THR A 67 -18.58 -11.08 6.74
C THR A 67 -18.34 -12.53 7.17
N TYR A 68 -18.47 -13.46 6.24
CA TYR A 68 -17.97 -14.83 6.38
C TYR A 68 -16.73 -14.98 5.52
N CYS A 69 -15.60 -15.41 6.08
CA CYS A 69 -14.37 -15.64 5.33
C CYS A 69 -14.02 -17.12 5.26
N ARG A 70 -13.81 -17.60 4.03
CA ARG A 70 -13.28 -18.92 3.72
C ARG A 70 -11.75 -18.89 3.79
N ASN A 71 -11.18 -18.93 5.00
CA ASN A 71 -9.74 -18.93 5.22
C ASN A 71 -9.07 -20.26 4.78
N VAL A 72 -7.73 -20.29 4.80
CA VAL A 72 -6.92 -21.43 4.36
C VAL A 72 -7.25 -22.70 5.16
N GLY A 73 -7.41 -23.81 4.45
CA GLY A 73 -7.74 -25.11 5.02
C GLY A 73 -9.10 -25.13 5.72
N ARG A 74 -9.10 -25.59 6.98
CA ARG A 74 -10.31 -25.73 7.81
C ARG A 74 -10.69 -24.47 8.58
N ARG A 75 -9.96 -23.36 8.42
CA ARG A 75 -10.25 -22.12 9.14
C ARG A 75 -11.45 -21.40 8.53
N ARG A 76 -12.33 -20.91 9.38
CA ARG A 76 -13.46 -20.04 9.01
C ARG A 76 -13.49 -18.85 9.94
N ARG A 77 -13.85 -17.70 9.39
CA ARG A 77 -14.03 -16.48 10.17
C ARG A 77 -15.42 -15.94 9.97
N TRP A 78 -16.01 -15.49 11.07
CA TRP A 78 -17.18 -14.62 11.05
C TRP A 78 -16.80 -13.27 11.65
N GLU A 79 -17.19 -12.21 10.97
CA GLU A 79 -17.03 -10.84 11.43
C GLU A 79 -18.40 -10.17 11.43
N PHE A 80 -18.83 -9.56 12.52
CA PHE A 80 -20.10 -8.81 12.52
C PHE A 80 -19.98 -7.50 13.28
N ALA A 81 -20.70 -6.48 12.81
CA ALA A 81 -20.71 -5.16 13.44
C ALA A 81 -21.33 -5.23 14.84
N VAL A 82 -20.81 -4.43 15.77
CA VAL A 82 -21.43 -4.10 17.06
C VAL A 82 -22.24 -2.83 16.87
N LEU A 83 -23.53 -2.87 17.25
CA LEU A 83 -24.46 -1.77 17.05
C LEU A 83 -24.36 -0.73 18.18
N PRO A 84 -24.81 0.51 17.93
CA PRO A 84 -24.88 1.52 18.98
C PRO A 84 -25.68 1.05 20.20
N GLY A 85 -25.13 1.26 21.41
CA GLY A 85 -25.75 0.86 22.67
C GLY A 85 -25.41 -0.57 23.14
N GLU A 86 -24.78 -1.37 22.30
CA GLU A 86 -24.35 -2.72 22.68
C GLU A 86 -22.96 -2.70 23.33
N ASN A 87 -22.74 -3.60 24.30
CA ASN A 87 -21.43 -3.84 24.86
C ASN A 87 -20.70 -4.93 24.03
N PRO A 88 -19.56 -4.61 23.38
CA PRO A 88 -18.81 -5.58 22.58
C PRO A 88 -18.38 -6.83 23.37
N GLN A 89 -18.18 -6.72 24.69
CA GLN A 89 -17.70 -7.83 25.51
C GLN A 89 -18.76 -8.92 25.70
N ASP A 90 -20.04 -8.57 25.63
CA ASP A 90 -21.13 -9.53 25.81
C ASP A 90 -21.14 -10.58 24.67
N PHE A 91 -20.69 -10.19 23.48
CA PHE A 91 -20.55 -11.07 22.32
C PHE A 91 -19.36 -12.04 22.40
N LEU A 92 -18.47 -11.86 23.37
CA LEU A 92 -17.35 -12.78 23.59
C LEU A 92 -17.72 -13.95 24.51
N LEU A 93 -18.94 -13.95 25.06
CA LEU A 93 -19.42 -15.05 25.88
C LEU A 93 -19.72 -16.27 24.99
N PRO A 94 -19.32 -17.50 25.38
CA PRO A 94 -19.52 -18.69 24.56
C PRO A 94 -20.98 -18.89 24.11
N GLN A 95 -21.94 -18.62 24.99
CA GLN A 95 -23.37 -18.74 24.69
C GLN A 95 -23.81 -17.74 23.62
N ALA A 96 -23.33 -16.49 23.69
CA ALA A 96 -23.63 -15.47 22.70
C ALA A 96 -23.03 -15.85 21.33
N ILE A 97 -21.78 -16.30 21.31
CA ILE A 97 -21.10 -16.75 20.08
C ILE A 97 -21.89 -17.85 19.39
N TRP A 98 -22.28 -18.89 20.11
CA TRP A 98 -23.00 -20.01 19.51
C TRP A 98 -24.41 -19.62 19.07
N SER A 99 -25.10 -18.76 19.82
CA SER A 99 -26.38 -18.18 19.38
C SER A 99 -26.24 -17.40 18.07
N TYR A 100 -25.13 -16.68 17.86
CA TYR A 100 -24.88 -15.98 16.61
C TYR A 100 -24.54 -16.92 15.43
N LEU A 101 -23.85 -18.02 15.72
CA LEU A 101 -23.31 -18.93 14.71
C LEU A 101 -24.25 -20.09 14.34
N GLU A 102 -25.32 -20.33 15.11
CA GLU A 102 -26.21 -21.49 14.97
C GLU A 102 -26.80 -21.66 13.56
N ARG A 103 -26.97 -20.56 12.83
CA ARG A 103 -27.44 -20.57 11.43
C ARG A 103 -26.44 -21.15 10.42
N TRP A 104 -25.16 -21.29 10.80
CA TRP A 104 -24.13 -21.90 9.95
C TRP A 104 -23.57 -23.19 10.54
N ILE A 105 -23.25 -23.18 11.83
CA ILE A 105 -22.52 -24.26 12.49
C ILE A 105 -23.03 -24.49 13.91
N SER A 106 -22.89 -25.72 14.40
CA SER A 106 -23.14 -26.09 15.80
C SER A 106 -21.83 -26.22 16.60
N PRO A 107 -21.89 -26.25 17.94
CA PRO A 107 -20.71 -26.43 18.78
C PRO A 107 -19.91 -27.71 18.53
N THR A 108 -20.53 -28.75 17.96
CA THR A 108 -19.85 -30.02 17.66
C THR A 108 -19.08 -30.02 16.34
N GLU A 109 -19.26 -28.98 15.52
CA GLU A 109 -18.74 -28.93 14.15
C GLU A 109 -17.47 -28.08 14.02
N ALA A 110 -17.10 -27.32 15.04
CA ALA A 110 -15.90 -26.50 15.02
C ALA A 110 -15.35 -26.22 16.42
N ASN A 111 -14.06 -25.94 16.48
CA ASN A 111 -13.39 -25.47 17.69
C ASN A 111 -13.06 -23.99 17.55
N LEU A 112 -13.32 -23.22 18.61
CA LEU A 112 -12.94 -21.81 18.69
C LEU A 112 -11.42 -21.68 18.69
N GLU A 113 -10.88 -21.01 17.67
CA GLU A 113 -9.45 -20.67 17.59
C GLU A 113 -9.21 -19.30 18.22
N ARG A 114 -10.08 -18.33 17.96
CA ARG A 114 -9.92 -16.96 18.44
C ARG A 114 -11.23 -16.20 18.45
N GLN A 115 -11.38 -15.30 19.41
CA GLN A 115 -12.41 -14.27 19.43
C GLN A 115 -11.79 -12.92 19.80
N ALA A 116 -12.22 -11.84 19.15
CA ALA A 116 -11.68 -10.52 19.41
C ALA A 116 -12.68 -9.40 19.08
N VAL A 117 -12.62 -8.32 19.86
CA VAL A 117 -13.26 -7.04 19.53
C VAL A 117 -12.25 -6.18 18.78
N TYR A 118 -12.64 -5.73 17.60
CA TYR A 118 -11.85 -4.83 16.78
C TYR A 118 -12.59 -3.53 16.54
N THR A 119 -11.94 -2.39 16.81
CA THR A 119 -12.46 -1.08 16.40
C THR A 119 -11.68 -0.59 15.20
N PHE A 120 -12.31 -0.63 14.03
CA PHE A 120 -11.78 -0.06 12.81
C PHE A 120 -11.94 1.45 12.85
N LYS A 121 -10.90 2.16 12.44
CA LYS A 121 -10.88 3.61 12.35
C LYS A 121 -10.25 4.05 11.05
N SER A 122 -10.65 5.23 10.57
CA SER A 122 -9.88 5.98 9.59
C SER A 122 -9.22 7.17 10.26
N GLU A 123 -7.91 7.10 10.40
CA GLU A 123 -7.10 8.13 11.07
C GLU A 123 -5.76 8.27 10.36
N VAL A 124 -5.14 9.45 10.36
CA VAL A 124 -3.81 9.68 9.77
C VAL A 124 -2.98 10.59 10.66
N ALA A 125 -1.70 10.27 10.86
CA ALA A 125 -0.78 11.09 11.63
C ALA A 125 -0.51 12.40 10.88
N GLU A 126 -0.54 13.53 11.59
CA GLU A 126 -0.28 14.85 11.02
C GLU A 126 1.18 14.98 10.54
N THR A 127 2.11 14.32 11.23
CA THR A 127 3.55 14.39 10.96
C THR A 127 4.16 13.01 10.98
N TRP A 128 4.72 12.57 9.85
CA TRP A 128 5.28 11.23 9.69
C TRP A 128 6.79 11.20 9.96
N ARG A 129 7.41 12.37 10.13
CA ARG A 129 8.82 12.51 10.45
C ARG A 129 9.07 13.69 11.37
N LYS A 130 9.85 13.48 12.42
CA LYS A 130 10.35 14.52 13.32
C LYS A 130 11.85 14.31 13.54
N GLY A 131 12.66 15.08 12.80
CA GLY A 131 14.11 14.90 12.78
C GLY A 131 14.51 13.51 12.26
N ARG A 132 14.97 12.64 13.16
CA ARG A 132 15.45 11.27 12.88
C ARG A 132 14.45 10.17 13.28
N LEU A 133 13.27 10.55 13.76
CA LEU A 133 12.14 9.65 14.03
C LEU A 133 11.16 9.70 12.87
N LEU A 134 10.71 8.53 12.40
CA LEU A 134 9.78 8.39 11.29
C LEU A 134 8.69 7.36 11.63
N LEU A 135 7.54 7.45 10.97
CA LEU A 135 6.40 6.52 11.11
C LEU A 135 6.12 5.83 9.78
N ALA A 136 5.70 4.57 9.79
CA ALA A 136 5.27 3.84 8.60
C ALA A 136 4.21 2.77 8.94
N GLY A 137 3.23 2.57 8.04
CA GLY A 137 2.11 1.66 8.25
C GLY A 137 1.14 2.15 9.33
N ASP A 138 0.61 1.24 10.15
CA ASP A 138 -0.44 1.53 11.15
C ASP A 138 -0.05 2.58 12.21
N SER A 139 1.25 2.85 12.38
CA SER A 139 1.72 3.95 13.23
C SER A 139 1.44 5.33 12.62
N ALA A 140 1.41 5.42 11.28
CA ALA A 140 1.20 6.64 10.50
C ALA A 140 -0.24 6.79 10.01
N HIS A 141 -0.97 5.70 9.75
CA HIS A 141 -2.36 5.77 9.28
C HIS A 141 -3.14 4.51 9.60
N LEU A 142 -4.43 4.67 9.83
CA LEU A 142 -5.40 3.60 10.05
C LEU A 142 -6.43 3.65 8.94
N MET A 143 -6.84 2.48 8.46
CA MET A 143 -7.88 2.38 7.44
C MET A 143 -8.84 1.24 7.73
N PRO A 144 -10.11 1.38 7.33
CA PRO A 144 -11.06 0.28 7.42
C PRO A 144 -10.64 -0.90 6.52
N PRO A 145 -10.94 -2.14 6.91
CA PRO A 145 -10.41 -3.34 6.23
C PRO A 145 -11.14 -3.68 4.92
N PHE A 146 -12.14 -2.91 4.50
CA PHE A 146 -13.04 -3.28 3.38
C PHE A 146 -12.35 -3.43 2.02
N MET A 147 -11.14 -2.86 1.83
CA MET A 147 -10.32 -3.06 0.64
C MET A 147 -9.10 -3.99 0.84
N GLY A 148 -8.85 -4.43 2.08
CA GLY A 148 -7.63 -5.17 2.42
C GLY A 148 -6.35 -4.35 2.21
N GLN A 149 -6.40 -3.02 2.34
CA GLN A 149 -5.30 -2.13 1.95
C GLN A 149 -4.35 -1.72 3.08
N GLY A 150 -4.66 -1.99 4.36
CA GLY A 150 -3.86 -1.53 5.50
C GLY A 150 -2.41 -1.99 5.42
N MET A 151 -2.21 -3.32 5.41
CA MET A 151 -0.89 -3.94 5.22
C MET A 151 -0.23 -3.50 3.91
N CYS A 152 -0.99 -3.47 2.81
CA CYS A 152 -0.49 -3.09 1.49
C CYS A 152 0.04 -1.65 1.46
N ALA A 153 -0.61 -0.72 2.16
CA ALA A 153 -0.18 0.66 2.30
C ALA A 153 1.08 0.76 3.17
N GLY A 154 1.15 0.03 4.28
CA GLY A 154 2.36 -0.02 5.10
C GLY A 154 3.59 -0.56 4.35
N ILE A 155 3.41 -1.59 3.52
CA ILE A 155 4.49 -2.10 2.64
C ILE A 155 4.93 -1.01 1.65
N ARG A 156 3.97 -0.29 1.04
CA ARG A 156 4.27 0.81 0.11
C ARG A 156 5.01 1.97 0.81
N ASP A 157 4.67 2.25 2.06
CA ASP A 157 5.38 3.25 2.86
C ASP A 157 6.84 2.87 3.08
N VAL A 158 7.09 1.65 3.55
CA VAL A 158 8.46 1.19 3.80
C VAL A 158 9.24 1.07 2.49
N SER A 159 8.61 0.62 1.40
CA SER A 159 9.24 0.59 0.07
C SER A 159 9.68 1.98 -0.39
N ASN A 160 8.87 3.02 -0.13
CA ASN A 160 9.19 4.40 -0.47
C ASN A 160 10.29 4.97 0.43
N LEU A 161 10.30 4.59 1.70
CA LEU A 161 11.22 5.13 2.70
C LEU A 161 12.60 4.45 2.70
N ALA A 162 12.68 3.15 2.45
CA ALA A 162 13.89 2.35 2.62
C ALA A 162 15.07 2.86 1.78
N TRP A 163 14.84 3.15 0.50
CA TRP A 163 15.89 3.64 -0.39
C TRP A 163 16.36 5.06 0.00
N LYS A 164 15.42 5.91 0.47
CA LYS A 164 15.70 7.27 0.95
C LYS A 164 16.52 7.28 2.23
N LEU A 165 16.17 6.42 3.18
CA LEU A 165 16.94 6.26 4.42
C LEU A 165 18.30 5.65 4.15
N SER A 166 18.39 4.66 3.27
CA SER A 166 19.67 4.09 2.86
C SER A 166 20.59 5.18 2.30
N PHE A 167 20.09 6.00 1.38
CA PHE A 167 20.84 7.17 0.87
C PHE A 167 21.35 8.06 2.01
N CYS A 168 20.49 8.41 2.96
CA CYS A 168 20.89 9.32 4.05
C CYS A 168 21.88 8.70 5.05
N VAL A 169 21.81 7.38 5.26
CA VAL A 169 22.71 6.66 6.17
C VAL A 169 24.13 6.63 5.61
N TRP A 170 24.27 6.45 4.30
CA TRP A 170 25.56 6.26 3.63
C TRP A 170 26.23 7.56 3.17
N ASN A 171 25.46 8.62 2.88
CA ASN A 171 26.01 9.89 2.34
C ASN A 171 25.89 11.09 3.26
N GLY A 172 25.28 10.88 4.42
CA GLY A 172 24.84 11.97 5.23
C GLY A 172 23.43 12.42 4.88
N HIS A 173 22.96 13.30 5.74
CA HIS A 173 21.55 13.64 5.82
C HIS A 173 21.10 14.47 4.61
N SER A 174 20.04 14.03 3.92
CA SER A 174 19.31 14.85 2.94
C SER A 174 17.92 15.15 3.48
N GLU A 175 17.70 16.40 3.86
CA GLU A 175 16.42 16.87 4.38
C GLU A 175 15.35 16.75 3.29
N GLU A 176 15.62 17.28 2.10
CA GLU A 176 14.73 17.24 0.94
C GLU A 176 14.27 15.81 0.60
N LEU A 177 15.21 14.85 0.58
CA LEU A 177 14.87 13.47 0.23
C LEU A 177 13.94 12.84 1.27
N LEU A 178 14.17 13.09 2.56
CA LEU A 178 13.34 12.52 3.62
C LEU A 178 12.03 13.30 3.83
N GLU A 179 11.98 14.60 3.56
CA GLU A 179 10.74 15.39 3.53
C GLU A 179 9.80 14.92 2.42
N SER A 180 10.35 14.44 1.30
CA SER A 180 9.53 13.88 0.22
C SER A 180 8.71 12.64 0.63
N TYR A 181 9.07 11.94 1.72
CA TYR A 181 8.37 10.73 2.14
C TYR A 181 6.90 10.98 2.47
N GLN A 182 6.61 11.91 3.38
CA GLN A 182 5.25 12.21 3.78
C GLN A 182 4.47 12.81 2.61
N SER A 183 5.05 13.77 1.89
CA SER A 183 4.35 14.44 0.78
C SER A 183 3.96 13.50 -0.36
N GLU A 184 4.74 12.45 -0.60
CA GLU A 184 4.43 11.42 -1.58
C GLU A 184 3.37 10.44 -1.09
N ARG A 185 3.55 9.93 0.13
CA ARG A 185 2.74 8.83 0.66
C ARG A 185 1.42 9.28 1.25
N TYR A 186 1.35 10.49 1.81
CA TYR A 186 0.14 11.03 2.41
C TYR A 186 -1.00 11.10 1.40
N SER A 187 -0.83 11.80 0.28
CA SER A 187 -1.87 11.88 -0.77
C SER A 187 -2.27 10.50 -1.27
N ASN A 188 -1.30 9.61 -1.45
CA ASN A 188 -1.54 8.25 -1.92
C ASN A 188 -2.39 7.44 -0.93
N VAL A 189 -2.06 7.45 0.36
CA VAL A 189 -2.78 6.67 1.36
C VAL A 189 -4.17 7.26 1.65
N ILE A 190 -4.32 8.58 1.60
CA ILE A 190 -5.60 9.26 1.76
C ILE A 190 -6.62 8.78 0.72
N GLU A 191 -6.21 8.56 -0.54
CA GLU A 191 -7.10 7.98 -1.55
C GLU A 191 -7.58 6.57 -1.15
N TYR A 192 -6.67 5.71 -0.69
CA TYR A 192 -7.05 4.37 -0.20
C TYR A 192 -7.97 4.41 1.02
N ILE A 193 -7.72 5.30 1.97
CA ILE A 193 -8.55 5.44 3.16
C ILE A 193 -9.96 5.92 2.77
N LYS A 194 -10.05 6.96 1.93
CA LYS A 194 -11.34 7.50 1.48
C LYS A 194 -12.14 6.46 0.70
N THR A 195 -11.50 5.72 -0.20
CA THR A 195 -12.17 4.64 -0.93
C THR A 195 -12.58 3.49 0.00
N SER A 196 -11.77 3.15 1.00
CA SER A 196 -12.13 2.13 2.01
C SER A 196 -13.29 2.58 2.90
N ASN A 197 -13.35 3.86 3.28
CA ASN A 197 -14.49 4.44 4.01
C ASN A 197 -15.76 4.32 3.17
N TYR A 198 -15.71 4.71 1.89
CA TYR A 198 -16.84 4.60 0.98
C TYR A 198 -17.33 3.15 0.82
N MET A 199 -16.42 2.17 0.76
CA MET A 199 -16.80 0.76 0.76
C MET A 199 -17.45 0.32 2.07
N GLY A 200 -16.94 0.82 3.20
CA GLY A 200 -17.57 0.61 4.50
C GLY A 200 -19.00 1.11 4.50
N ASP A 201 -19.21 2.36 4.08
CA ASP A 201 -20.56 2.94 3.97
C ASP A 201 -21.44 2.08 3.06
N PHE A 202 -20.94 1.64 1.91
CA PHE A 202 -21.64 0.77 0.96
C PHE A 202 -22.10 -0.55 1.59
N VAL A 203 -21.23 -1.23 2.35
CA VAL A 203 -21.57 -2.47 3.06
C VAL A 203 -22.68 -2.24 4.09
N ASN A 204 -22.78 -1.01 4.61
CA ASN A 204 -23.76 -0.63 5.62
C ASN A 204 -25.05 0.01 5.06
N THR A 205 -25.13 0.34 3.76
CA THR A 205 -26.31 1.02 3.19
C THR A 205 -27.33 0.06 2.56
N LEU A 206 -28.62 0.41 2.64
CA LEU A 206 -29.71 -0.18 1.84
C LEU A 206 -29.86 0.52 0.49
N GLY A 207 -29.90 -0.25 -0.59
CA GLY A 207 -30.67 0.04 -1.81
C GLY A 207 -30.28 1.28 -2.65
N SER A 208 -29.53 2.23 -2.08
CA SER A 208 -29.02 3.41 -2.73
C SER A 208 -27.57 3.59 -2.31
N PHE A 209 -26.67 3.36 -3.26
CA PHE A 209 -25.28 3.72 -3.14
C PHE A 209 -25.03 4.94 -4.02
N LYS A 210 -24.20 5.87 -3.55
CA LYS A 210 -23.74 6.96 -4.40
C LYS A 210 -22.74 6.39 -5.40
N VAL A 211 -23.15 6.18 -6.65
CA VAL A 211 -22.22 5.88 -7.74
C VAL A 211 -21.00 6.80 -7.62
N SER A 212 -19.83 6.20 -7.48
CA SER A 212 -18.55 6.91 -7.37
C SER A 212 -17.69 6.58 -8.57
N ASN A 213 -16.56 7.26 -8.73
CA ASN A 213 -15.64 6.98 -9.83
C ASN A 213 -15.04 5.56 -9.78
N THR A 214 -15.23 4.83 -8.68
CA THR A 214 -14.69 3.49 -8.49
C THR A 214 -15.77 2.40 -8.52
N VAL A 215 -17.05 2.71 -8.26
CA VAL A 215 -18.15 1.74 -8.19
C VAL A 215 -19.24 2.06 -9.21
N PHE A 216 -19.46 1.12 -10.13
CA PHE A 216 -20.36 1.28 -11.27
C PHE A 216 -21.51 0.27 -11.22
N LYS A 217 -22.73 0.70 -11.51
CA LYS A 217 -23.88 -0.19 -11.67
C LYS A 217 -23.89 -0.77 -13.10
N LYS A 218 -23.96 -2.09 -13.22
CA LYS A 218 -24.18 -2.80 -14.48
C LYS A 218 -25.67 -2.86 -14.80
N LYS A 219 -25.99 -3.10 -16.08
CA LYS A 219 -27.37 -3.18 -16.58
C LYS A 219 -28.18 -4.31 -15.96
N ASP A 220 -27.51 -5.37 -15.49
CA ASP A 220 -28.11 -6.51 -14.80
C ASP A 220 -28.39 -6.26 -13.31
N GLY A 221 -28.11 -5.04 -12.82
CA GLY A 221 -28.31 -4.67 -11.42
C GLY A 221 -27.12 -4.98 -10.51
N THR A 222 -26.07 -5.66 -11.00
CA THR A 222 -24.83 -5.88 -10.24
C THR A 222 -23.99 -4.59 -10.18
N ALA A 223 -23.08 -4.50 -9.22
CA ALA A 223 -22.12 -3.40 -9.14
C ALA A 223 -20.69 -3.95 -9.26
N GLU A 224 -19.84 -3.26 -10.03
CA GLU A 224 -18.42 -3.59 -10.16
C GLU A 224 -17.59 -2.46 -9.57
N MET A 225 -16.50 -2.83 -8.88
CA MET A 225 -15.52 -1.89 -8.39
C MET A 225 -14.18 -2.08 -9.12
N LYS A 226 -13.62 -0.99 -9.64
CA LYS A 226 -12.25 -0.98 -10.13
C LYS A 226 -11.28 -0.69 -8.99
N SER A 227 -10.22 -1.48 -8.90
CA SER A 227 -9.12 -1.19 -7.98
C SER A 227 -8.48 0.14 -8.34
N ILE A 228 -8.16 0.94 -7.33
CA ILE A 228 -7.47 2.21 -7.51
C ILE A 228 -5.95 1.99 -7.52
N GLU A 229 -5.27 2.82 -8.31
CA GLU A 229 -3.82 2.93 -8.31
C GLU A 229 -3.43 4.41 -8.20
N PRO A 230 -3.57 5.01 -7.00
CA PRO A 230 -3.19 6.39 -6.76
C PRO A 230 -1.71 6.59 -7.09
N LYS A 231 -1.40 7.73 -7.71
CA LYS A 231 -0.01 8.18 -7.86
C LYS A 231 0.57 8.63 -6.51
N LEU A 232 1.88 8.82 -6.44
CA LEU A 232 2.49 9.57 -5.35
C LEU A 232 2.06 11.04 -5.42
N GLY A 233 2.09 11.73 -4.27
CA GLY A 233 1.84 13.17 -4.15
C GLY A 233 2.91 14.04 -4.84
N PHE A 234 3.17 15.23 -4.29
CA PHE A 234 4.04 16.21 -4.95
C PHE A 234 5.50 15.75 -4.99
N GLY A 235 6.08 15.40 -3.84
CA GLY A 235 7.32 14.62 -3.75
C GLY A 235 8.49 15.11 -4.60
N LEU A 236 9.24 14.14 -5.14
CA LEU A 236 10.37 14.35 -6.05
C LEU A 236 9.93 14.46 -7.52
N GLY A 237 10.70 15.19 -8.32
CA GLY A 237 10.51 15.36 -9.77
C GLY A 237 9.71 16.62 -10.14
N ASP A 238 9.54 16.86 -11.44
CA ASP A 238 8.77 18.01 -11.95
C ASP A 238 7.25 17.79 -11.78
N LEU A 239 6.58 18.76 -11.16
CA LEU A 239 5.13 18.70 -10.94
C LEU A 239 4.32 18.76 -12.24
N GLN A 240 4.90 19.31 -13.32
CA GLN A 240 4.27 19.40 -14.63
C GLN A 240 4.39 18.10 -15.44
N ASP A 241 5.27 17.18 -15.06
CA ASP A 241 5.38 15.88 -15.71
C ASP A 241 4.12 15.02 -15.39
N PRO A 242 3.34 14.62 -16.42
CA PRO A 242 2.09 13.88 -16.24
C PRO A 242 2.29 12.41 -15.85
N LEU A 243 3.51 11.86 -15.99
CA LEU A 243 3.88 10.50 -15.61
C LEU A 243 4.50 10.42 -14.22
N ARG A 244 5.01 11.54 -13.69
CA ARG A 244 5.57 11.63 -12.33
C ARG A 244 4.64 11.04 -11.28
N GLY A 245 5.21 10.18 -10.44
CA GLY A 245 4.54 9.54 -9.32
C GLY A 245 3.61 8.39 -9.72
N LYS A 246 3.48 8.06 -11.02
CA LYS A 246 2.77 6.84 -11.44
C LYS A 246 3.63 5.61 -11.18
N LYS A 247 2.99 4.51 -10.81
CA LYS A 247 3.68 3.23 -10.69
C LYS A 247 4.11 2.76 -12.07
N PHE A 248 5.35 2.30 -12.18
CA PHE A 248 5.82 1.63 -13.38
C PHE A 248 5.12 0.26 -13.50
N PRO A 249 4.61 -0.11 -14.68
CA PRO A 249 3.88 -1.36 -14.87
C PRO A 249 4.77 -2.59 -14.60
N ASN A 250 4.16 -3.64 -14.04
CA ASN A 250 4.83 -4.94 -13.96
C ASN A 250 4.79 -5.60 -15.35
N ILE A 251 5.93 -6.09 -15.82
CA ILE A 251 6.12 -6.60 -17.17
C ILE A 251 6.94 -7.88 -17.12
N ASN A 252 6.44 -8.89 -17.82
CA ASN A 252 7.19 -10.09 -18.16
C ASN A 252 7.91 -9.82 -19.48
N LEU A 253 9.21 -10.07 -19.49
CA LEU A 253 10.04 -9.93 -20.67
C LEU A 253 9.79 -11.09 -21.64
N VAL A 254 10.22 -10.92 -22.89
CA VAL A 254 10.08 -11.95 -23.93
C VAL A 254 10.68 -13.31 -23.51
N ASP A 255 11.75 -13.29 -22.71
CA ASP A 255 12.40 -14.50 -22.18
C ASP A 255 11.68 -15.14 -20.97
N GLY A 256 10.54 -14.59 -20.56
CA GLY A 256 9.74 -15.04 -19.42
C GLY A 256 10.22 -14.55 -18.06
N SER A 257 11.35 -13.84 -17.99
CA SER A 257 11.82 -13.21 -16.75
C SER A 257 11.01 -11.94 -16.43
N SER A 258 11.00 -11.54 -15.16
CA SER A 258 10.31 -10.31 -14.75
C SER A 258 11.25 -9.11 -14.84
N PHE A 259 10.75 -7.97 -15.35
CA PHE A 259 11.48 -6.70 -15.29
C PHE A 259 11.85 -6.30 -13.85
N ASP A 260 11.13 -6.83 -12.85
CA ASP A 260 11.47 -6.60 -11.44
C ASP A 260 12.87 -7.07 -11.04
N GLN A 261 13.49 -7.98 -11.80
CA GLN A 261 14.88 -8.42 -11.56
C GLN A 261 15.90 -7.27 -11.68
N TYR A 262 15.57 -6.19 -12.38
CA TYR A 262 16.44 -5.03 -12.52
C TYR A 262 16.36 -4.06 -11.32
N PHE A 263 15.28 -4.13 -10.53
CA PHE A 263 15.08 -3.26 -9.37
C PHE A 263 15.75 -3.84 -8.12
N ALA A 264 17.10 -3.84 -8.09
CA ALA A 264 17.90 -4.17 -6.91
C ALA A 264 18.09 -2.95 -5.98
N VAL A 265 17.00 -2.23 -5.71
CA VAL A 265 17.00 -0.92 -5.04
C VAL A 265 17.78 0.15 -5.82
N ARG A 266 17.90 -0.05 -7.14
CA ARG A 266 18.51 0.91 -8.06
C ARG A 266 17.47 1.67 -8.87
N PRO A 267 17.71 2.94 -9.19
CA PRO A 267 16.96 3.64 -10.20
C PRO A 267 17.31 3.06 -11.57
N ILE A 268 16.34 3.12 -12.48
CA ILE A 268 16.47 2.63 -13.85
C ILE A 268 16.15 3.78 -14.79
N ILE A 269 17.02 4.00 -15.77
CA ILE A 269 16.72 4.78 -16.96
C ILE A 269 16.31 3.80 -18.05
N LEU A 270 15.07 3.90 -18.51
CA LEU A 270 14.60 3.16 -19.68
C LEU A 270 14.56 4.12 -20.87
N THR A 271 15.28 3.86 -21.95
CA THR A 271 15.33 4.79 -23.09
C THR A 271 15.50 4.10 -24.45
N ASN A 272 15.00 4.73 -25.51
CA ASN A 272 15.19 4.30 -26.89
C ASN A 272 16.20 5.16 -27.66
N ILE A 273 16.72 6.24 -27.06
CA ILE A 273 17.72 7.14 -27.65
C ILE A 273 19.09 6.89 -27.04
N SER A 274 20.14 7.27 -27.78
CA SER A 274 21.51 7.24 -27.30
C SER A 274 21.72 8.27 -26.19
N ILE A 275 22.65 8.01 -25.29
CA ILE A 275 22.99 8.91 -24.17
C ILE A 275 24.41 9.44 -24.33
N GLU A 276 24.72 10.57 -23.69
CA GLU A 276 26.08 11.10 -23.68
C GLU A 276 27.04 10.15 -22.94
N LYS A 277 28.35 10.20 -23.25
CA LYS A 277 29.37 9.40 -22.55
C LYS A 277 29.39 9.62 -21.03
N SER A 278 29.08 10.83 -20.57
CA SER A 278 28.95 11.19 -19.15
C SER A 278 27.79 10.48 -18.46
N GLU A 279 26.81 10.00 -19.23
CA GLU A 279 25.63 9.24 -18.80
C GLU A 279 25.85 7.72 -18.99
N ALA A 280 26.80 7.30 -19.82
CA ALA A 280 27.16 5.88 -19.97
C ALA A 280 27.76 5.26 -18.69
N ASP A 281 28.30 6.09 -17.78
CA ASP A 281 28.82 5.67 -16.47
C ASP A 281 27.72 5.18 -15.50
N PHE A 282 26.44 5.34 -15.85
CA PHE A 282 25.31 4.75 -15.12
C PHE A 282 25.19 3.22 -15.29
N GLY A 283 26.04 2.60 -16.12
CA GLY A 283 26.21 1.14 -16.19
C GLY A 283 24.88 0.38 -16.32
N ASN A 284 24.66 -0.60 -15.44
CA ASN A 284 23.47 -1.47 -15.48
C ASN A 284 22.14 -0.76 -15.13
N SER A 285 22.18 0.52 -14.70
CA SER A 285 20.95 1.30 -14.46
C SER A 285 20.34 1.84 -15.75
N VAL A 286 21.06 1.87 -16.88
CA VAL A 286 20.49 2.26 -18.17
C VAL A 286 20.09 1.01 -18.95
N ILE A 287 18.85 1.00 -19.42
CA ILE A 287 18.29 -0.06 -20.26
C ILE A 287 17.85 0.56 -21.59
N PHE A 288 18.58 0.24 -22.66
CA PHE A 288 18.20 0.60 -24.02
C PHE A 288 17.11 -0.34 -24.55
N THR A 289 16.03 0.22 -25.11
CA THR A 289 14.87 -0.55 -25.59
C THR A 289 14.93 -0.90 -27.07
N LYS A 290 15.88 -0.34 -27.84
CA LYS A 290 15.93 -0.45 -29.31
C LYS A 290 15.93 -1.89 -29.83
N GLU A 291 16.43 -2.84 -29.03
CA GLU A 291 16.46 -4.28 -29.32
C GLU A 291 15.50 -5.12 -28.45
N LYS A 292 14.68 -4.47 -27.62
CA LYS A 292 13.75 -5.09 -26.66
C LYS A 292 12.33 -4.59 -26.91
N SER A 293 11.62 -5.29 -27.80
CA SER A 293 10.30 -4.85 -28.31
C SER A 293 9.23 -4.74 -27.23
N ASP A 294 9.29 -5.59 -26.21
CA ASP A 294 8.48 -5.54 -24.99
C ASP A 294 8.67 -4.23 -24.21
N LEU A 295 9.91 -3.82 -23.99
CA LEU A 295 10.23 -2.58 -23.28
C LEU A 295 9.97 -1.33 -24.11
N ASP A 296 10.26 -1.39 -25.41
CA ASP A 296 9.99 -0.29 -26.34
C ASP A 296 8.49 0.02 -26.45
N SER A 297 7.65 -1.01 -26.34
CA SER A 297 6.19 -0.85 -26.31
C SER A 297 5.71 0.04 -25.15
N ILE A 298 6.45 0.08 -24.04
CA ILE A 298 6.12 0.89 -22.86
C ILE A 298 6.38 2.36 -23.16
N LEU A 299 7.55 2.68 -23.72
CA LEU A 299 7.93 4.04 -24.10
C LEU A 299 6.95 4.59 -25.14
N LYS A 300 6.57 3.77 -26.13
CA LYS A 300 5.50 4.07 -27.09
C LYS A 300 4.15 4.30 -26.43
N LYS A 301 3.74 3.44 -25.49
CA LYS A 301 2.48 3.58 -24.73
C LYS A 301 2.40 4.89 -23.97
N TYR A 302 3.52 5.36 -23.43
CA TYR A 302 3.60 6.60 -22.68
C TYR A 302 3.96 7.83 -23.55
N ALA A 303 4.24 7.64 -24.84
CA ALA A 303 4.67 8.68 -25.77
C ALA A 303 5.95 9.44 -25.32
N VAL A 304 6.96 8.69 -24.88
CA VAL A 304 8.22 9.20 -24.32
C VAL A 304 9.43 8.50 -24.96
N ASN A 305 10.58 9.18 -24.99
CA ASN A 305 11.87 8.62 -25.38
C ASN A 305 12.67 8.07 -24.19
N ALA A 306 12.37 8.54 -22.97
CA ALA A 306 13.00 8.02 -21.75
C ALA A 306 12.08 8.09 -20.54
N LEU A 307 12.29 7.17 -19.59
CA LEU A 307 11.71 7.16 -18.26
C LEU A 307 12.81 6.99 -17.21
N LEU A 308 12.78 7.85 -16.19
CA LEU A 308 13.53 7.66 -14.97
C LEU A 308 12.63 7.01 -13.92
N ILE A 309 12.98 5.80 -13.50
CA ILE A 309 12.21 4.98 -12.56
C ILE A 309 12.99 4.84 -11.26
N ARG A 310 12.32 5.06 -10.14
CA ARG A 310 12.91 5.00 -8.80
C ARG A 310 13.08 3.56 -8.30
N PRO A 311 13.91 3.36 -7.25
CA PRO A 311 14.03 2.08 -6.54
C PRO A 311 12.70 1.49 -6.05
N ASP A 312 11.70 2.33 -5.76
CA ASP A 312 10.36 1.93 -5.32
C ASP A 312 9.37 1.74 -6.48
N ARG A 313 9.88 1.65 -7.72
CA ARG A 313 9.12 1.40 -8.97
C ARG A 313 8.14 2.50 -9.36
N TYR A 314 8.36 3.73 -8.89
CA TYR A 314 7.59 4.88 -9.34
C TYR A 314 8.37 5.67 -10.39
N ILE A 315 7.67 6.17 -11.41
CA ILE A 315 8.24 7.07 -12.41
C ILE A 315 8.54 8.40 -11.71
N MET A 316 9.79 8.85 -11.79
CA MET A 316 10.24 10.13 -11.25
C MET A 316 10.23 11.21 -12.32
N ALA A 317 10.65 10.87 -13.53
CA ALA A 317 10.70 11.80 -14.65
C ALA A 317 10.51 11.08 -15.98
N SER A 318 10.09 11.82 -16.98
CA SER A 318 9.89 11.34 -18.34
C SER A 318 10.36 12.36 -19.36
N LEU A 319 10.89 11.84 -20.47
CA LEU A 319 11.36 12.63 -21.60
C LEU A 319 10.39 12.46 -22.77
N PRO A 320 9.57 13.46 -23.12
CA PRO A 320 8.64 13.36 -24.26
C PRO A 320 9.36 13.16 -25.60
N ILE A 321 8.67 12.55 -26.58
CA ILE A 321 9.21 12.28 -27.92
C ILE A 321 9.69 13.55 -28.66
N ASN A 322 9.16 14.72 -28.32
CA ASN A 322 9.38 15.98 -29.05
C ASN A 322 10.65 16.76 -28.62
N ARG A 323 11.49 16.23 -27.73
CA ARG A 323 12.72 16.88 -27.26
C ARG A 323 13.92 16.37 -28.06
N SER A 324 14.84 17.26 -28.46
CA SER A 324 15.98 16.94 -29.33
C SER A 324 16.98 15.98 -28.69
N ASP A 325 17.61 15.13 -29.52
CA ASP A 325 18.57 14.10 -29.12
C ASP A 325 19.89 14.64 -28.51
N ASP A 326 20.15 15.94 -28.59
CA ASP A 326 21.40 16.58 -28.12
C ASP A 326 21.30 17.21 -26.71
N GLU A 327 20.19 17.02 -25.98
CA GLU A 327 20.03 17.48 -24.58
C GLU A 327 20.14 16.31 -23.59
N LYS A 328 20.74 16.55 -22.42
CA LYS A 328 20.68 15.64 -21.26
C LYS A 328 19.26 15.09 -21.07
N LEU A 329 19.12 13.78 -20.85
CA LEU A 329 17.78 13.17 -20.73
C LEU A 329 16.97 13.78 -19.56
N PHE A 330 17.66 14.06 -18.46
CA PHE A 330 17.09 14.53 -17.20
C PHE A 330 17.91 15.68 -16.60
N SER A 331 17.36 16.37 -15.60
CA SER A 331 18.04 17.46 -14.89
C SER A 331 19.24 16.96 -14.08
N ASP A 332 20.18 17.85 -13.75
CA ASP A 332 21.34 17.50 -12.90
C ASP A 332 20.93 16.92 -11.54
N LYS A 333 19.84 17.42 -10.96
CA LYS A 333 19.28 16.91 -9.70
C LYS A 333 18.79 15.46 -9.81
N GLU A 334 18.17 15.12 -10.94
CA GLU A 334 17.72 13.75 -11.23
C GLU A 334 18.92 12.83 -11.48
N TYR A 335 19.96 13.34 -12.13
CA TYR A 335 21.21 12.63 -12.34
C TYR A 335 22.04 12.42 -11.09
N ASP A 336 22.06 13.38 -10.16
CA ASP A 336 22.76 13.22 -8.88
C ASP A 336 22.18 12.06 -8.06
N LEU A 337 20.88 11.82 -8.18
CA LEU A 337 20.22 10.64 -7.60
C LEU A 337 20.66 9.33 -8.28
N LEU A 338 20.81 9.35 -9.62
CA LEU A 338 21.26 8.22 -10.43
C LEU A 338 22.72 7.84 -10.18
N LYS A 339 23.62 8.83 -10.04
CA LYS A 339 25.08 8.61 -9.93
C LYS A 339 25.41 7.83 -8.67
N PHE A 340 24.62 8.09 -7.64
CA PHE A 340 24.92 7.61 -6.31
C PHE A 340 24.50 6.15 -6.09
N ILE A 341 23.35 5.75 -6.62
CA ILE A 341 22.83 4.40 -6.39
C ILE A 341 23.61 3.36 -7.21
N ASN A 342 24.25 3.78 -8.31
CA ASN A 342 25.14 2.93 -9.10
C ASN A 342 26.53 2.73 -8.47
N ALA A 343 27.00 3.66 -7.63
CA ALA A 343 28.32 3.59 -7.00
C ALA A 343 28.46 2.50 -5.92
N ASN A 344 27.33 2.01 -5.37
CA ASN A 344 27.35 1.01 -4.29
C ASN A 344 26.93 -0.38 -4.78
N LYS A 345 27.93 -1.16 -5.20
CA LYS A 345 27.77 -2.59 -5.57
C LYS A 345 27.39 -3.49 -4.39
N SER A 346 27.55 -3.03 -3.15
CA SER A 346 27.40 -3.82 -1.92
C SER A 346 26.00 -3.77 -1.30
N PHE A 347 24.98 -3.35 -2.05
CA PHE A 347 23.66 -3.07 -1.50
C PHE A 347 22.95 -4.31 -0.89
N LEU A 348 23.36 -5.54 -1.26
CA LEU A 348 22.73 -6.81 -0.80
C LEU A 348 23.71 -8.01 -0.89
N ALA A 349 24.90 -7.92 -0.31
CA ALA A 349 25.70 -9.13 0.02
C ALA A 349 25.41 -9.57 1.45
#